data_AF-A0A4R8UEV3-F1
#
_entry.id   AF-A0A4R8UEV3-F1
#
_cell.length_a   1.000
_cell.length_b   1.000
_cell.length_c   1.000
_cell.angle_alpha   90.00
_cell.angle_beta   90.00
_cell.angle_gamma   90.00
#
_symmetry.space_group_name_H-M   'P 1'
#
loop_
_entity.id
_entity.type
_entity.pdbx_description
1 polymer ?
#
loop_
_entity_poly.entity_id
_entity_poly.type
_entity_poly.pdbx_seq_one_letter_code
_entity_poly.pdbx_strand_id
1 'polypeptide(L)'
;MFVAAVVIAAIAQLVVGYFYLVSGLVAPIGAVALFLVWWLALTLVGVLLMTRRSYLLLLVPVVAVTTWFGVMWFGGAVLGWGA
;
A
#
# COMPACT_ATOMS: atom_id res chain seq x y z
N MET A 1 11.83 -17.36 12.68
CA MET A 1 11.95 -15.89 12.51
C MET A 1 11.37 -15.42 11.18
N PHE A 2 11.75 -16.01 10.04
CA PHE A 2 11.23 -15.61 8.72
C PHE A 2 9.69 -15.68 8.59
N VAL A 3 9.05 -16.73 9.11
CA VAL A 3 7.58 -16.86 9.10
C VAL A 3 6.91 -15.69 9.83
N ALA A 4 7.45 -15.25 10.98
CA ALA A 4 6.93 -14.11 11.70
C ALA A 4 7.04 -12.82 10.87
N ALA A 5 8.15 -12.61 10.16
CA ALA A 5 8.31 -11.46 9.26
C ALA A 5 7.27 -11.47 8.12
N VAL A 6 7.01 -12.65 7.53
CA VAL A 6 5.97 -12.81 6.50
C VAL A 6 4.59 -12.45 7.06
N VAL A 7 4.23 -12.97 8.24
CA VAL A 7 2.93 -12.68 8.88
C VAL A 7 2.79 -11.18 9.18
N ILE A 8 3.83 -10.57 9.75
CA ILE A 8 3.83 -9.13 10.05
C ILE A 8 3.64 -8.31 8.76
N ALA A 9 4.40 -8.60 7.70
CA ALA A 9 4.26 -7.87 6.45
C ALA A 9 2.91 -8.08 5.78
N ALA A 10 2.37 -9.30 5.82
CA ALA A 10 1.05 -9.61 5.25
C ALA A 10 -0.06 -8.83 5.98
N ILE A 11 -0.04 -8.82 7.32
CA ILE A 11 -1.00 -8.05 8.12
C ILE A 11 -0.86 -6.55 7.82
N ALA A 12 0.36 -6.02 7.85
CA ALA A 12 0.61 -4.62 7.54
C ALA A 12 0.12 -4.25 6.13
N GLN A 13 0.42 -5.07 5.12
CA GLN A 13 -0.01 -4.86 3.74
C GLN A 13 -1.53 -4.89 3.60
N LEU A 14 -2.22 -5.75 4.36
CA LEU A 14 -3.67 -5.83 4.37
C LEU A 14 -4.29 -4.56 4.97
N VAL A 15 -3.75 -4.09 6.10
CA VAL A 15 -4.16 -2.83 6.74
C VAL A 15 -4.00 -1.66 5.77
N VAL A 16 -2.89 -1.59 5.04
CA VAL A 16 -2.68 -0.55 4.03
C VAL A 16 -3.67 -0.66 2.88
N GLY A 17 -4.00 -1.87 2.43
CA GLY A 17 -5.03 -2.09 1.41
C GLY A 17 -6.41 -1.57 1.83
N TYR A 18 -6.76 -1.71 3.11
CA TYR A 18 -7.98 -1.11 3.66
C TYR A 18 -7.97 0.42 3.57
N PHE A 19 -6.86 1.07 3.93
CA PHE A 19 -6.72 2.53 3.79
C PHE A 19 -6.84 3.01 2.33
N TYR A 20 -6.37 2.21 1.37
CA TYR A 20 -6.52 2.51 -0.06
C TYR A 20 -7.99 2.47 -0.48
N LEU A 21 -8.77 1.50 0.01
CA LEU A 21 -10.20 1.42 -0.26
C LEU A 21 -10.96 2.61 0.33
N VAL A 22 -10.71 2.92 1.60
CA VAL A 22 -11.38 4.03 2.31
C VAL A 22 -10.97 5.40 1.74
N SER A 23 -9.79 5.50 1.12
CA SER A 23 -9.35 6.75 0.45
C SER A 23 -10.33 7.23 -0.62
N GLY A 24 -11.17 6.34 -1.19
CA GLY A 24 -12.22 6.73 -2.14
C GLY A 24 -13.33 7.59 -1.56
N LEU A 25 -13.40 7.76 -0.24
CA LEU A 25 -14.27 8.75 0.40
C LEU A 25 -13.75 10.19 0.22
N VAL A 26 -12.48 10.37 -0.12
CA VAL A 26 -11.81 11.67 -0.23
C VAL A 26 -11.24 11.89 -1.65
N ALA A 27 -10.67 10.85 -2.23
CA ALA A 27 -10.04 10.87 -3.54
C ALA A 27 -11.01 10.39 -4.64
N PRO A 28 -10.89 10.89 -5.87
CA PRO A 28 -11.72 10.46 -7.00
C PRO A 28 -11.47 8.99 -7.35
N ILE A 29 -12.49 8.33 -7.91
CA ILE A 29 -12.47 6.87 -8.17
C ILE A 29 -11.31 6.42 -9.08
N GLY A 30 -10.85 7.28 -9.99
CA GLY A 30 -9.67 7.00 -10.83
C GLY A 30 -8.36 6.91 -10.03
N ALA A 31 -8.19 7.75 -9.01
CA ALA A 31 -7.04 7.69 -8.11
C ALA A 31 -7.09 6.43 -7.23
N VAL A 32 -8.29 6.06 -6.77
CA VAL A 32 -8.51 4.81 -6.01
C VAL A 32 -8.16 3.58 -6.87
N ALA A 33 -8.58 3.56 -8.13
CA ALA A 33 -8.22 2.48 -9.04
C ALA A 33 -6.69 2.36 -9.21
N LEU A 34 -6.00 3.50 -9.39
CA LEU A 34 -4.54 3.52 -9.47
C LEU A 34 -3.89 3.02 -8.17
N PHE A 35 -4.41 3.42 -7.02
CA PHE A 35 -3.98 2.93 -5.72
C PHE A 35 -4.14 1.41 -5.60
N LEU A 36 -5.30 0.86 -5.97
CA LEU A 36 -5.55 -0.59 -5.90
C LEU A 36 -4.61 -1.37 -6.83
N VAL A 37 -4.38 -0.87 -8.05
CA VAL A 37 -3.41 -1.46 -8.98
C VAL A 37 -1.99 -1.43 -8.38
N TRP A 38 -1.60 -0.31 -7.79
CA TRP A 38 -0.30 -0.17 -7.13
C TRP A 38 -0.16 -1.11 -5.93
N TRP A 39 -1.19 -1.23 -5.11
CA TRP A 39 -1.23 -2.15 -3.98
C TRP A 39 -1.11 -3.61 -4.41
N LEU A 40 -1.79 -4.01 -5.50
CA LEU A 40 -1.67 -5.35 -6.07
C LEU A 40 -0.23 -5.60 -6.54
N ALA A 41 0.39 -4.65 -7.24
CA ALA A 41 1.77 -4.77 -7.69
C ALA A 41 2.74 -4.97 -6.51
N LEU A 42 2.60 -4.18 -5.44
CA LEU A 42 3.40 -4.34 -4.22
C LEU A 42 3.15 -5.67 -3.52
N THR A 43 1.90 -6.15 -3.49
CA THR A 43 1.57 -7.46 -2.94
C THR A 43 2.25 -8.59 -3.71
N LEU A 44 2.26 -8.52 -5.04
CA LEU A 44 2.99 -9.47 -5.89
C LEU A 44 4.50 -9.42 -5.63
N VAL A 45 5.08 -8.22 -5.47
CA VAL A 45 6.49 -8.07 -5.08
C VAL A 45 6.75 -8.70 -3.70
N GLY A 46 5.86 -8.49 -2.74
CA GLY A 46 5.93 -9.14 -1.42
C GLY A 46 5.94 -10.67 -1.52
N VAL A 47 5.08 -11.26 -2.36
CA VAL A 47 5.04 -12.71 -2.63
C VAL A 47 6.34 -13.18 -3.30
N LEU A 48 6.88 -12.43 -4.27
CA LEU A 48 8.16 -12.75 -4.92
C LEU A 48 9.35 -12.66 -3.94
N LEU A 49 9.35 -11.71 -3.01
CA LEU A 49 10.38 -11.60 -1.98
C LEU A 49 10.25 -12.72 -0.94
N MET A 50 9.01 -13.11 -0.61
CA MET A 50 8.73 -14.25 0.25
C MET A 50 9.27 -15.55 -0.34
N THR A 51 9.06 -15.81 -1.64
CA THR A 51 9.56 -17.04 -2.30
C THR A 51 11.08 -17.09 -2.34
N ARG A 52 11.74 -15.92 -2.41
CA ARG A 52 13.21 -15.78 -2.30
C ARG A 52 13.73 -15.77 -0.86
N ARG A 53 12.87 -15.94 0.14
CA ARG A 53 13.19 -15.86 1.57
C ARG A 53 13.91 -14.57 2.00
N SER A 54 13.60 -13.46 1.34
CA SER A 54 14.24 -12.16 1.60
C SER A 54 13.47 -11.35 2.63
N TYR A 55 14.16 -10.83 3.66
CA TYR A 55 13.56 -9.93 4.66
C TYR A 55 13.19 -8.54 4.09
N LEU A 56 13.56 -8.23 2.85
CA LEU A 56 13.11 -7.03 2.14
C LEU A 56 11.58 -6.97 2.00
N LEU A 57 10.87 -8.10 2.16
CA LEU A 57 9.41 -8.12 2.19
C LEU A 57 8.82 -7.20 3.28
N LEU A 58 9.57 -6.93 4.36
CA LEU A 58 9.15 -6.01 5.43
C LEU A 58 9.11 -4.55 4.94
N LEU A 59 9.86 -4.20 3.90
CA LEU A 59 9.84 -2.86 3.31
C LEU A 59 8.62 -2.62 2.42
N VAL A 60 7.99 -3.68 1.89
CA VAL A 60 6.82 -3.58 1.01
C VAL A 60 5.68 -2.77 1.65
N PRO A 61 5.21 -3.07 2.87
CA PRO A 61 4.16 -2.27 3.50
C PRO A 61 4.63 -0.84 3.83
N VAL A 62 5.92 -0.63 4.10
CA VAL A 62 6.47 0.72 4.33
C VAL A 62 6.39 1.57 3.05
N VAL A 63 6.76 0.99 1.91
CA VAL A 63 6.63 1.65 0.60
C VAL A 63 5.16 1.94 0.27
N ALA A 64 4.26 1.02 0.62
CA ALA A 64 2.83 1.22 0.44
C ALA A 64 2.32 2.41 1.27
N VAL A 65 2.59 2.45 2.57
CA VAL A 65 2.19 3.57 3.46
C VAL A 65 2.74 4.91 2.98
N THR A 66 4.04 4.96 2.66
CA THR A 66 4.69 6.21 2.24
C THR A 66 4.14 6.72 0.92
N THR A 67 3.88 5.83 -0.04
CA THR A 67 3.26 6.21 -1.33
C THR A 67 1.86 6.77 -1.11
N TRP A 68 1.05 6.10 -0.28
CA TRP A 68 -0.30 6.56 0.05
C TRP A 68 -0.31 7.92 0.72
N PHE A 69 0.51 8.10 1.74
CA PHE A 69 0.58 9.37 2.46
C PHE A 69 1.00 10.51 1.52
N GLY A 70 2.01 10.27 0.67
CA GLY A 70 2.47 11.25 -0.30
C GLY A 70 1.39 11.64 -1.33
N VAL A 71 0.69 10.65 -1.89
CA VAL A 71 -0.36 10.91 -2.89
C VAL A 71 -1.60 11.55 -2.26
N MET A 72 -2.02 11.14 -1.06
CA MET A 72 -3.15 11.77 -0.36
C MET A 72 -2.84 13.22 0.02
N TRP A 73 -1.64 13.47 0.54
CA TRP A 73 -1.19 14.82 0.86
C TRP A 73 -1.12 15.70 -0.39
N PHE A 74 -0.51 15.20 -1.47
CA PHE A 74 -0.43 15.91 -2.75
C PHE A 74 -1.82 16.15 -3.36
N GLY A 75 -2.68 15.15 -3.32
CA GLY A 75 -4.05 15.22 -3.81
C GLY A 75 -4.86 16.28 -3.07
N GLY A 76 -4.76 16.34 -1.75
CA GLY A 76 -5.41 17.39 -0.96
C GLY A 76 -4.83 18.79 -1.21
N ALA A 77 -3.50 18.91 -1.26
CA ALA A 77 -2.84 20.21 -1.38
C ALA A 77 -2.88 20.81 -2.80
N VAL A 78 -2.80 19.97 -3.84
CA VAL A 78 -2.61 20.41 -5.24
C VAL A 78 -3.84 20.14 -6.10
N LEU A 79 -4.48 18.99 -5.92
CA LEU A 79 -5.63 18.58 -6.73
C LEU A 79 -6.97 18.91 -6.06
N GLY A 80 -6.95 19.48 -4.85
CA GLY A 80 -8.13 19.89 -4.10
C GLY A 80 -9.00 18.73 -3.62
N TRP A 81 -8.43 17.53 -3.45
CA TRP A 81 -9.17 16.38 -2.94
C TRP A 81 -9.58 16.61 -1.48
N GLY A 82 -10.86 16.45 -1.20
CA GLY A 82 -11.46 16.66 0.11
C GLY A 82 -12.78 15.89 0.18
N ALA A 83 -13.18 15.53 1.39
CA ALA A 83 -14.50 14.98 1.65
C ALA A 83 -15.59 16.05 1.55
#